data_AF-A0A495YAN6-F1
#
_entry.id   AF-A0A495YAN6-F1
#
_cell.length_a   1.000
_cell.length_b   1.000
_cell.length_c   1.000
_cell.angle_alpha   90.00
_cell.angle_beta   90.00
_cell.angle_gamma   90.00
#
_symmetry.space_group_name_H-M   'P 1'
#
loop_
_entity.id
_entity.type
_entity.pdbx_description
1 polymer ?
#
loop_
_entity_poly.entity_id
_entity_poly.type
_entity_poly.pdbx_seq_one_letter_code
_entity_poly.pdbx_strand_id
1 'polypeptide(L)' 'RTCPACACVSAQNRLTQARFACIECGFEENADVVGAINVLARGHRVAACGEPTQSGRSVKQEPAEAI' A
#
# COMPACT_ATOMS: atom_id res chain seq x y z
N ARG A 1 -6.81 -0.64 1.10
CA ARG A 1 -7.81 -1.60 0.58
C ARG A 1 -7.75 -2.91 1.35
N THR A 2 -6.59 -3.56 1.46
CA THR A 2 -6.41 -4.74 2.33
C THR A 2 -6.54 -4.39 3.81
N CYS A 3 -7.35 -5.16 4.54
CA CYS A 3 -7.46 -5.06 5.99
C CYS A 3 -6.27 -5.75 6.68
N PRO A 4 -5.57 -5.10 7.62
CA PRO A 4 -4.45 -5.71 8.32
C PRO A 4 -4.90 -6.78 9.34
N ALA A 5 -6.15 -6.75 9.81
CA ALA A 5 -6.66 -7.67 10.83
C ALA A 5 -7.14 -9.01 10.26
N CYS A 6 -7.95 -8.99 9.20
CA CYS A 6 -8.55 -10.20 8.61
C CYS A 6 -8.12 -10.48 7.16
N ALA A 7 -7.26 -9.65 6.58
CA ALA A 7 -6.82 -9.73 5.19
C ALA A 7 -7.91 -9.53 4.12
N CYS A 8 -9.17 -9.19 4.49
CA CYS A 8 -10.25 -8.80 3.57
C CYS A 8 -9.73 -7.74 2.56
N VAL A 9 -9.92 -7.95 1.26
CA VAL A 9 -9.57 -6.97 0.23
C VAL A 9 -10.84 -6.44 -0.42
N SER A 10 -11.17 -5.18 -0.13
CA SER A 10 -12.28 -4.48 -0.76
C SER A 10 -11.92 -3.03 -1.07
N ALA A 11 -12.51 -2.49 -2.14
CA ALA A 11 -12.43 -1.06 -2.45
C ALA A 11 -13.18 -0.22 -1.41
N GLN A 12 -14.29 -0.76 -0.87
CA GLN A 12 -15.11 -0.10 0.15
C GLN A 12 -14.39 0.06 1.48
N ASN A 13 -13.30 -0.68 1.71
CA ASN A 13 -12.52 -0.56 2.93
C ASN A 13 -11.85 0.81 3.09
N ARG A 14 -11.70 1.59 2.00
CA ARG A 14 -11.17 2.97 2.04
C ARG A 14 -12.20 3.90 1.41
N LEU A 15 -13.11 4.42 2.24
CA LEU A 15 -14.20 5.31 1.81
C LEU A 15 -13.69 6.71 1.43
N THR A 16 -12.68 7.21 2.16
CA THR A 16 -12.06 8.52 1.88
C THR A 16 -10.55 8.39 1.91
N GLN A 17 -9.83 9.46 1.52
CA GLN A 17 -8.37 9.47 1.60
C GLN A 17 -7.90 9.13 3.03
N ALA A 18 -8.57 9.65 4.07
CA ALA A 18 -8.12 9.56 5.45
C ALA A 18 -8.77 8.41 6.25
N ARG A 19 -9.93 7.88 5.85
CA ARG A 19 -10.68 6.88 6.62
C ARG A 19 -10.59 5.48 6.02
N PHE A 20 -10.27 4.50 6.86
CA PHE A 20 -10.35 3.08 6.55
C PHE A 20 -11.34 2.37 7.50
N ALA A 21 -12.16 1.48 6.96
CA ALA A 21 -13.07 0.61 7.73
C ALA A 21 -13.29 -0.72 6.98
N CYS A 22 -12.82 -1.87 7.49
CA CYS A 22 -13.06 -3.16 6.80
C CYS A 22 -14.54 -3.55 6.90
N ILE A 23 -15.14 -3.84 5.76
CA ILE A 23 -16.55 -4.25 5.65
C ILE A 23 -16.86 -5.62 6.28
N GLU A 24 -15.82 -6.42 6.54
CA GLU A 24 -15.94 -7.80 7.01
C GLU A 24 -15.79 -7.92 8.53
N CYS A 25 -14.75 -7.31 9.10
CA CYS A 25 -14.45 -7.41 10.54
C CYS A 25 -14.70 -6.12 11.33
N GLY A 26 -15.06 -5.02 10.68
CA GLY A 26 -15.30 -3.74 11.34
C GLY A 26 -14.05 -3.02 11.85
N PHE A 27 -12.84 -3.47 11.50
CA PHE A 27 -11.61 -2.76 11.85
C PHE A 27 -11.58 -1.36 11.23
N GLU A 28 -11.44 -0.32 12.05
CA GLU A 28 -11.39 1.09 11.64
C GLU A 28 -10.08 1.72 12.05
N GLU A 29 -9.47 2.50 11.15
CA GLU A 29 -8.23 3.24 11.40
C GLU A 29 -8.05 4.36 10.36
N ASN A 30 -7.00 5.18 10.50
CA ASN A 30 -6.61 6.09 9.42
C ASN A 30 -6.06 5.31 8.22
N ALA A 31 -6.52 5.65 7.01
CA ALA A 31 -6.13 4.95 5.79
C ALA A 31 -4.64 5.09 5.43
N ASP A 32 -3.97 6.18 5.83
CA ASP A 32 -2.53 6.35 5.64
C ASP A 32 -1.73 5.45 6.60
N VAL A 33 -2.19 5.29 7.85
CA VAL A 33 -1.63 4.33 8.82
C VAL A 33 -1.78 2.90 8.31
N VAL A 34 -2.98 2.52 7.86
CA VAL A 34 -3.24 1.21 7.24
C VAL A 34 -2.41 1.03 5.95
N GLY A 35 -2.17 2.10 5.21
CA GLY A 35 -1.27 2.13 4.07
C GLY A 35 0.15 1.74 4.45
N ALA A 36 0.70 2.39 5.47
CA ALA A 36 2.05 2.12 5.98
C ALA A 36 2.19 0.67 6.49
N ILE A 37 1.23 0.17 7.27
CA ILE A 37 1.19 -1.22 7.74
C ILE A 37 1.24 -2.20 6.56
N ASN A 38 0.40 -1.97 5.55
CA ASN A 38 0.34 -2.84 4.38
C ASN A 38 1.62 -2.80 3.53
N VAL A 39 2.28 -1.64 3.42
CA VAL A 39 3.58 -1.52 2.75
C VAL A 39 4.64 -2.30 3.51
N LEU A 40 4.73 -2.11 4.83
CA LEU A 40 5.68 -2.82 5.68
C LEU A 40 5.50 -4.34 5.59
N ALA A 41 4.26 -4.82 5.68
CA ALA A 41 3.94 -6.24 5.57
C ALA A 41 4.34 -6.84 4.21
N ARG A 42 4.20 -6.08 3.11
CA ARG A 42 4.70 -6.49 1.80
C ARG A 42 6.23 -6.52 1.75
N GLY A 43 6.90 -5.53 2.34
CA GLY A 43 8.36 -5.49 2.44
C GLY A 43 8.94 -6.71 3.17
N HIS A 44 8.34 -7.08 4.31
CA HIS A 44 8.75 -8.29 5.04
C HIS A 44 8.55 -9.58 4.22
N ARG A 45 7.46 -9.67 3.45
CA ARG A 45 7.22 -10.81 2.55
C ARG A 45 8.30 -10.92 1.47
N VAL A 46 8.64 -9.81 0.81
CA VAL A 46 9.69 -9.79 -0.22
C VAL A 46 11.05 -10.18 0.36
N ALA A 47 11.41 -9.64 1.52
CA ALA A 47 12.67 -9.97 2.19
C ALA A 47 12.76 -11.46 2.58
N ALA A 48 11.66 -12.06 3.04
CA ALA A 48 11.62 -13.48 3.39
C ALA A 48 11.71 -14.42 2.17
N CYS A 49 11.29 -13.96 0.98
CA CYS A 49 11.34 -14.73 -0.26
C CYS A 49 12.65 -14.55 -1.05
N GLY A 50 13.59 -13.71 -0.58
CA GLY A 50 14.93 -13.59 -1.16
C GLY A 50 15.00 -12.87 -2.52
N GLU A 51 13.98 -12.09 -2.89
CA GLU A 51 14.01 -11.28 -4.12
C GLU A 51 14.55 -9.87 -3.80
N PRO A 52 15.50 -9.33 -4.59
CA PRO A 52 16.03 -8.00 -4.33
C PRO A 52 14.93 -6.97 -4.60
N THR A 53 14.51 -6.29 -3.52
CA THR A 53 13.77 -5.03 -3.56
C THR A 53 14.31 -4.16 -4.68
N GLN A 54 13.48 -3.81 -5.66
CA GLN A 54 13.80 -2.84 -6.71
C GLN A 54 13.92 -1.45 -6.05
N SER A 55 15.02 -1.25 -5.35
CA SER A 55 15.45 0.04 -4.83
C SER A 55 15.89 0.87 -6.02
N GLY A 56 15.00 1.75 -6.48
CA GLY A 56 15.37 2.92 -7.27
C GLY A 56 15.45 2.71 -8.78
N ARG A 57 14.36 3.05 -9.47
CA ARG A 57 14.47 3.87 -10.69
C ARG A 57 13.67 5.15 -10.45
N SER A 58 14.21 6.03 -9.60
CA SER A 58 13.97 7.45 -9.73
C SER A 58 14.76 7.92 -10.96
N VAL A 59 14.20 7.64 -12.15
CA VAL A 59 14.61 8.40 -13.33
C VAL A 59 13.86 9.72 -13.18
N LYS A 60 14.59 10.77 -12.80
CA LYS A 60 14.17 12.15 -13.08
C LYS A 60 13.85 12.18 -14.58
N GLN A 61 12.57 12.13 -14.93
CA GLN A 61 12.15 12.40 -16.30
C GLN A 61 12.24 13.92 -16.46
N GLU A 62 13.35 14.37 -17.03
CA GLU A 62 13.41 15.69 -17.63
C GLU A 62 12.74 15.57 -19.02
N PRO A 63 11.81 16.45 -19.39
CA PRO A 63 11.23 16.42 -20.73
C PRO A 63 12.28 16.96 -21.69
N ALA A 64 12.83 16.11 -22.56
CA ALA A 64 13.59 16.59 -23.70
C ALA A 64 12.61 17.05 -24.79
N GLU A 65 12.75 18.31 -25.17
CA GLU A 65 11.94 19.04 -26.14
C GLU A 65 11.80 18.32 -27.49
N ALA A 66 10.61 18.46 -28.06
CA ALA A 66 10.31 18.12 -29.44
C ALA A 66 11.05 19.08 -30.38
N ILE A 67 11.67 18.52 -31.41
CA ILE A 67 11.95 19.21 -32.68
C ILE A 67 11.39 18.33 -33.79
#